data_AF-A0A922LK09-F1
#
_entry.id   AF-A0A922LK09-F1
#
_cell.length_a   1.000
_cell.length_b   1.000
_cell.length_c   1.000
_cell.angle_alpha   90.00
_cell.angle_beta   90.00
_cell.angle_gamma   90.00
#
_symmetry.space_group_name_H-M   'P 1'
#
loop_
_entity.id
_entity.type
_entity.pdbx_description
1 polymer ?
#
loop_
_entity_poly.entity_id
_entity_poly.type
_entity_poly.pdbx_seq_one_letter_code
_entity_poly.pdbx_strand_id
1 'polypeptide(L)'
;MMSASGDRFDWYQSEDNIWIDYLRKKMAPTDIRVEIKRREVSLYLTIPTGDELLKKFQLLHEVVPEDSSYRVTATKIEIKLKKADKVCWSHLESQDCITGSGIQTSYDVTKIVHSYPSSSKSAHDWNKIDKEAAEIEGEEDPLNKLFRNIYENASDETRRAMIKSFTESAGTVLSTNWSEVGAGKVEIRPPDGMEYKNTM
;
A
#
# COMPACT_ATOMS: atom_id res chain seq x y z
N MET A 1 5.52 24.82 -28.26
CA MET A 1 4.51 24.14 -27.42
C MET A 1 4.88 22.66 -27.35
N MET A 2 5.48 22.21 -26.25
CA MET A 2 5.79 20.80 -26.01
C MET A 2 5.12 20.40 -24.70
N SER A 3 3.80 20.13 -24.73
CA SER A 3 3.17 19.38 -23.65
C SER A 3 3.72 17.96 -23.68
N ALA A 4 4.75 17.69 -22.88
CA ALA A 4 5.27 16.35 -22.66
C ALA A 4 4.33 15.63 -21.66
N SER A 5 3.23 15.09 -22.17
CA SER A 5 2.24 14.30 -21.43
C SER A 5 2.76 12.87 -21.12
N GLY A 6 3.92 12.78 -20.44
CA GLY A 6 4.55 11.51 -20.11
C GLY A 6 5.22 11.45 -18.73
N ASP A 7 5.16 12.52 -17.95
CA ASP A 7 5.81 12.57 -16.65
C ASP A 7 5.00 11.76 -15.63
N ARG A 8 5.67 10.79 -15.01
CA ARG A 8 5.09 9.94 -13.97
C ARG A 8 5.80 10.22 -12.67
N PHE A 9 5.08 10.09 -11.56
CA PHE A 9 5.69 10.11 -10.25
C PHE A 9 5.22 8.94 -9.42
N ASP A 10 6.07 8.54 -8.49
CA ASP A 10 5.77 7.56 -7.45
C ASP A 10 6.08 8.21 -6.09
N TRP A 11 5.45 7.71 -5.03
CA TRP A 11 5.74 8.19 -3.69
C TRP A 11 5.54 7.09 -2.67
N TYR A 12 6.36 7.13 -1.64
CA TYR A 12 6.29 6.22 -0.50
C TYR A 12 6.68 6.96 0.77
N GLN A 13 6.38 6.37 1.93
CA GLN A 13 6.60 7.01 3.22
C GLN A 13 7.09 6.02 4.27
N SER A 14 7.73 6.56 5.29
CA SER A 14 7.94 5.93 6.58
C SER A 14 7.21 6.71 7.66
N GLU A 15 7.43 6.39 8.93
CA GLU A 15 6.87 7.15 10.05
C GLU A 15 7.29 8.62 10.02
N ASP A 16 8.53 8.89 9.63
CA ASP A 16 9.17 10.21 9.77
C ASP A 16 9.39 10.94 8.44
N ASN A 17 9.40 10.23 7.31
CA ASN A 17 9.80 10.81 6.03
C ASN A 17 8.86 10.39 4.91
N ILE A 18 8.85 11.19 3.85
CA ILE A 18 8.17 10.91 2.58
C ILE A 18 9.20 11.02 1.47
N TRP A 19 9.11 10.14 0.50
CA TRP A 19 9.91 10.17 -0.71
C TRP A 19 8.99 10.33 -1.91
N ILE A 20 9.33 11.27 -2.79
CA ILE A 20 8.64 11.51 -4.05
C ILE A 20 9.67 11.32 -5.16
N ASP A 21 9.41 10.35 -6.02
CA ASP A 21 10.22 10.05 -7.19
C ASP A 21 9.50 10.56 -8.43
N TYR A 22 10.00 11.63 -9.04
CA TYR A 22 9.48 12.19 -10.27
C TYR A 22 10.31 11.73 -11.46
N LEU A 23 9.73 10.87 -12.32
CA LEU A 23 10.40 10.23 -13.45
C LEU A 23 10.25 11.09 -14.70
N ARG A 24 11.38 11.60 -15.19
CA ARG A 24 11.45 12.31 -16.47
C ARG A 24 12.82 12.09 -17.10
N LYS A 25 12.84 11.87 -18.41
CA LYS A 25 14.06 11.53 -19.17
C LYS A 25 14.72 12.81 -19.68
N LYS A 26 16.04 12.74 -19.89
CA LYS A 26 16.86 13.82 -20.48
C LYS A 26 16.90 15.08 -19.62
N MET A 27 17.20 14.93 -18.34
CA MET A 27 17.34 16.07 -17.43
C MET A 27 18.79 16.25 -16.98
N ALA A 28 19.30 17.48 -17.09
CA ALA A 28 20.56 17.86 -16.50
C ALA A 28 20.32 18.36 -15.06
N PRO A 29 21.16 17.99 -14.07
CA PRO A 29 21.01 18.45 -12.69
C PRO A 29 21.04 19.97 -12.52
N THR A 30 21.69 20.68 -13.43
CA THR A 30 21.82 22.15 -13.43
C THR A 30 20.53 22.86 -13.82
N ASP A 31 19.66 22.18 -14.55
CA ASP A 31 18.48 22.80 -15.17
C ASP A 31 17.24 22.58 -14.32
N ILE A 32 17.37 22.03 -13.11
CA ILE A 32 16.25 21.71 -12.23
C ILE A 32 16.34 22.53 -10.95
N ARG A 33 15.25 23.23 -10.63
CA ARG A 33 15.06 23.87 -9.33
C ARG A 33 13.88 23.23 -8.61
N VAL A 34 14.11 22.82 -7.37
CA VAL A 34 13.07 22.28 -6.49
C VAL A 34 12.85 23.26 -5.36
N GLU A 35 11.61 23.70 -5.16
CA GLU A 35 11.21 24.56 -4.06
C GLU A 35 10.32 23.77 -3.10
N ILE A 36 10.78 23.61 -1.86
CA ILE A 36 10.07 22.89 -0.80
C ILE A 36 9.53 23.93 0.19
N LYS A 37 8.21 23.94 0.37
CA LYS A 37 7.50 24.73 1.37
C LYS A 37 6.84 23.78 2.37
N ARG A 38 6.36 24.35 3.48
CA ARG A 38 5.70 23.57 4.55
C ARG A 38 4.57 22.68 4.05
N ARG A 39 3.82 23.09 3.03
CA ARG A 39 2.67 22.33 2.53
C ARG A 39 2.64 22.22 1.00
N GLU A 40 3.76 22.49 0.34
CA GLU A 40 3.83 22.50 -1.12
C GLU A 40 5.24 22.15 -1.59
N VAL A 41 5.33 21.36 -2.66
CA VAL A 41 6.57 21.11 -3.38
C VAL A 41 6.38 21.50 -4.84
N SER A 42 7.25 22.38 -5.34
CA SER A 42 7.19 22.88 -6.71
C SER A 42 8.49 22.51 -7.45
N LEU A 43 8.33 21.87 -8.60
CA LEU A 43 9.40 21.47 -9.50
C LEU A 43 9.45 22.42 -10.69
N TYR A 44 10.61 23.03 -10.93
CA TYR A 44 10.85 23.96 -12.02
C TYR A 44 11.98 23.45 -12.92
N LEU A 45 11.81 23.67 -14.22
CA LEU A 45 12.85 23.52 -15.23
C LEU A 45 13.40 24.90 -15.55
N THR A 46 14.66 25.13 -15.22
CA THR A 46 15.41 26.35 -15.53
C THR A 46 15.77 26.32 -17.02
N ILE A 47 15.07 27.11 -17.83
CA ILE A 47 15.34 27.28 -19.26
C ILE A 47 15.99 28.67 -19.44
N PRO A 48 16.89 28.89 -20.41
CA PRO A 48 17.43 30.22 -20.70
C PRO A 48 16.39 31.32 -20.96
N THR A 49 15.15 30.95 -21.32
CA THR A 49 14.03 31.86 -21.57
C THR A 49 13.20 32.16 -20.29
N GLY A 50 13.45 31.46 -19.19
CA GLY A 50 12.71 31.57 -17.93
C GLY A 50 12.42 30.20 -17.30
N ASP A 51 12.10 30.19 -16.01
CA ASP A 51 11.77 28.95 -15.28
C ASP A 51 10.37 28.45 -15.68
N GLU A 52 10.28 27.22 -16.17
CA GLU A 52 9.01 26.55 -16.48
C GLU A 52 8.58 25.68 -15.31
N LEU A 53 7.35 25.85 -14.82
CA LEU A 53 6.80 24.98 -13.77
C LEU A 53 6.47 23.61 -14.36
N LEU A 54 7.18 22.57 -13.90
CA LEU A 54 6.97 21.20 -14.33
C LEU A 54 5.79 20.55 -13.62
N LYS A 55 5.82 20.59 -12.28
CA LYS A 55 4.82 19.94 -11.43
C LYS A 55 4.81 20.59 -10.07
N LYS A 56 3.61 20.67 -9.50
CA LYS A 56 3.36 21.23 -8.17
C LYS A 56 2.53 20.21 -7.39
N PHE A 57 2.99 19.88 -6.19
CA PHE A 57 2.34 18.97 -5.24
C PHE A 57 1.82 19.79 -4.07
N GLN A 58 0.52 19.74 -3.81
CA GLN A 58 -0.10 20.33 -2.60
C GLN A 58 -0.13 19.29 -1.50
N LEU A 59 0.79 19.36 -0.56
CA LEU A 59 0.97 18.31 0.44
C LEU A 59 -0.24 18.20 1.39
N LEU A 60 -0.62 16.96 1.74
CA LEU A 60 -1.70 16.70 2.68
C LEU A 60 -1.43 17.30 4.07
N HIS A 61 -0.24 17.03 4.62
CA HIS A 61 0.20 17.55 5.91
C HIS A 61 1.46 18.41 5.78
N GLU A 62 1.81 19.08 6.87
CA GLU A 62 3.01 19.90 6.91
C GLU A 62 4.30 19.05 6.94
N VAL A 63 5.32 19.56 6.27
CA VAL A 63 6.69 19.03 6.26
C VAL A 63 7.65 20.09 6.78
N VAL A 64 8.81 19.66 7.25
CA VAL A 64 9.91 20.52 7.71
C VAL A 64 10.83 20.77 6.52
N PRO A 65 10.78 21.95 5.85
CA PRO A 65 11.56 22.18 4.63
C PRO A 65 13.07 22.18 4.90
N GLU A 66 13.48 22.59 6.10
CA GLU A 66 14.88 22.69 6.54
C GLU A 66 15.57 21.32 6.61
N ASP A 67 14.82 20.27 7.01
CA ASP A 67 15.29 18.88 7.07
C ASP A 67 14.95 18.07 5.81
N SER A 68 14.35 18.73 4.82
CA SER A 68 14.00 18.11 3.54
C SER A 68 15.12 18.33 2.52
N SER A 69 15.32 17.36 1.62
CA SER A 69 16.36 17.44 0.60
C SER A 69 15.88 16.83 -0.71
N TYR A 70 16.59 17.11 -1.80
CA TYR A 70 16.31 16.52 -3.09
C TYR A 70 17.60 16.11 -3.80
N ARG A 71 17.50 15.13 -4.69
CA ARG A 71 18.59 14.65 -5.53
C ARG A 71 18.10 14.50 -6.95
N VAL A 72 18.87 15.01 -7.90
CA VAL A 72 18.56 14.93 -9.32
C VAL A 72 19.46 13.90 -9.99
N THR A 73 18.84 12.97 -10.72
CA THR A 73 19.51 11.98 -11.56
C THR A 73 19.07 12.17 -13.01
N ALA A 74 19.79 11.63 -13.98
CA ALA A 74 19.46 11.73 -15.41
C ALA A 74 18.08 11.15 -15.79
N THR A 75 17.52 10.28 -14.94
CA THR A 75 16.26 9.55 -15.18
C THR A 75 15.12 9.92 -14.22
N LYS A 76 15.43 10.58 -13.09
CA LYS A 76 14.44 10.94 -12.07
C LYS A 76 14.94 12.04 -11.12
N ILE A 77 13.98 12.71 -10.47
CA ILE A 77 14.20 13.62 -9.35
C ILE A 77 13.64 12.93 -8.10
N GLU A 78 14.49 12.72 -7.11
CA GLU A 78 14.12 12.10 -5.83
C GLU A 78 14.04 13.20 -4.77
N ILE A 79 12.88 13.36 -4.15
CA ILE A 79 12.62 14.39 -3.15
C ILE A 79 12.35 13.67 -1.83
N LYS A 80 13.16 13.97 -0.81
CA LYS A 80 12.99 13.48 0.55
C LYS A 80 12.41 14.61 1.41
N LEU A 81 11.21 14.41 1.92
CA LEU A 81 10.52 15.34 2.80
C LEU A 81 10.51 14.80 4.22
N LYS A 82 10.92 15.63 5.18
CA LYS A 82 10.78 15.33 6.61
C LYS A 82 9.37 15.71 7.06
N LYS A 83 8.61 14.76 7.60
CA LYS A 83 7.27 15.06 8.12
C LYS A 83 7.36 15.94 9.36
N ALA A 84 6.47 16.93 9.48
CA ALA A 84 6.34 17.71 10.71
C ALA A 84 5.67 16.87 11.81
N ASP A 85 4.60 16.16 11.45
CA ASP A 85 3.86 15.27 12.33
C ASP A 85 4.06 13.80 11.96
N LYS A 86 4.10 12.91 12.96
CA LYS A 86 4.21 11.46 12.78
C LYS A 86 2.88 10.83 12.35
N VAL A 87 2.29 11.36 11.29
CA VAL A 87 1.01 10.92 10.73
C VAL A 87 1.26 10.06 9.48
N CYS A 88 0.47 9.01 9.32
CA CYS A 88 0.41 8.23 8.08
C CYS A 88 -0.43 8.97 7.04
N TRP A 89 0.17 9.30 5.91
CA TRP A 89 -0.52 10.01 4.83
C TRP A 89 -1.31 9.01 4.00
N SER A 90 -2.62 9.18 3.89
CA SER A 90 -3.45 8.32 3.01
C SER A 90 -3.23 8.65 1.53
N HIS A 91 -2.91 9.90 1.23
CA HIS A 91 -2.57 10.39 -0.10
C HIS A 91 -1.50 11.48 -0.01
N LEU A 92 -0.74 11.68 -1.09
CA LEU A 92 0.30 12.71 -1.16
C LEU A 92 -0.28 14.13 -1.24
N GLU A 93 -1.30 14.31 -2.09
CA GLU A 93 -1.87 15.61 -2.39
C GLU A 93 -3.21 15.83 -1.67
N SER A 94 -3.39 16.98 -1.00
CA SER A 94 -4.70 17.36 -0.44
C SER A 94 -5.74 17.46 -1.54
N GLN A 95 -6.93 16.91 -1.33
CA GLN A 95 -8.02 16.79 -2.32
C GLN A 95 -8.67 18.14 -2.73
N ASP A 96 -8.03 19.26 -2.45
CA ASP A 96 -8.36 20.59 -2.99
C ASP A 96 -7.60 20.81 -4.31
N CYS A 97 -8.07 20.12 -5.35
CA CYS A 97 -7.65 20.42 -6.70
C CYS A 97 -8.29 21.74 -7.16
N ILE A 98 -7.60 22.87 -6.99
CA ILE A 98 -7.94 24.08 -7.76
C ILE A 98 -7.44 23.86 -9.20
N THR A 99 -8.23 23.11 -9.97
CA THR A 99 -8.29 23.30 -11.42
C THR A 99 -9.56 24.11 -11.66
N GLY A 100 -9.41 25.35 -12.12
CA GLY A 100 -10.52 26.29 -12.21
C GLY A 100 -11.69 25.78 -13.04
N SER A 101 -12.82 25.54 -12.38
CA SER A 101 -14.15 25.99 -12.78
C SER A 101 -15.11 25.69 -11.62
N GLY A 102 -15.84 26.71 -11.16
CA GLY A 102 -16.63 26.64 -9.94
C GLY A 102 -17.81 25.67 -9.99
N ILE A 103 -18.20 25.17 -8.83
CA ILE A 103 -19.46 25.47 -8.10
C ILE A 103 -19.40 24.67 -6.79
N GLN A 104 -19.71 25.36 -5.69
CA GLN A 104 -19.93 24.76 -4.38
C GLN A 104 -21.25 24.00 -4.37
N THR A 105 -21.26 22.76 -3.86
CA THR A 105 -22.43 22.27 -3.10
C THR A 105 -21.97 21.37 -1.96
N SER A 106 -22.46 21.73 -0.79
CA SER A 106 -22.48 21.05 0.50
C SER A 106 -23.07 19.64 0.50
N TYR A 107 -22.76 18.90 1.58
CA TYR A 107 -23.36 17.66 2.12
C TYR A 107 -23.30 16.40 1.21
N ASP A 108 -22.56 15.37 1.63
CA ASP A 108 -23.09 14.16 2.28
C ASP A 108 -21.97 13.12 2.44
N VAL A 109 -22.07 12.31 3.48
CA VAL A 109 -21.14 11.23 3.82
C VAL A 109 -21.36 10.08 2.85
N THR A 110 -20.43 9.76 1.96
CA THR A 110 -20.35 8.39 1.42
C THR A 110 -18.97 8.03 0.86
N LYS A 111 -18.52 6.85 1.29
CA LYS A 111 -17.44 5.99 0.78
C LYS A 111 -16.99 6.30 -0.66
N ILE A 112 -15.73 6.67 -0.85
CA ILE A 112 -15.07 6.56 -2.17
C ILE A 112 -13.81 5.70 -2.02
N VAL A 113 -13.95 4.53 -2.60
CA VAL A 113 -13.01 3.42 -2.74
C VAL A 113 -11.83 3.86 -3.63
N HIS A 114 -10.60 3.57 -3.19
CA HIS A 114 -9.39 3.75 -3.98
C HIS A 114 -9.48 2.97 -5.30
N SER A 115 -9.58 3.67 -6.43
CA SER A 115 -9.46 3.07 -7.77
C SER A 115 -7.99 3.14 -8.19
N TYR A 116 -7.32 1.98 -8.23
CA TYR A 116 -5.99 1.80 -8.80
C TYR A 116 -6.13 1.16 -10.18
N PRO A 117 -5.43 1.59 -11.24
CA PRO A 117 -5.49 0.91 -12.52
C PRO A 117 -4.54 -0.31 -12.46
N SER A 118 -5.00 -1.39 -11.83
CA SER A 118 -4.32 -2.68 -11.96
C SER A 118 -4.77 -3.34 -13.26
N SER A 119 -3.81 -3.58 -14.13
CA SER A 119 -3.98 -4.30 -15.39
C SER A 119 -4.40 -5.76 -15.13
N SER A 120 -5.70 -6.02 -15.01
CA SER A 120 -6.26 -7.36 -15.17
C SER A 120 -7.70 -7.28 -15.64
N LYS A 121 -8.00 -7.95 -16.76
CA LYS A 121 -9.34 -8.05 -17.36
C LYS A 121 -10.25 -8.88 -16.44
N SER A 122 -10.99 -8.26 -15.55
CA SER A 122 -12.31 -8.71 -15.03
C SER A 122 -12.80 -7.71 -13.97
N ALA A 123 -13.93 -7.06 -14.23
CA ALA A 123 -14.61 -6.22 -13.26
C ALA A 123 -15.41 -7.13 -12.31
N HIS A 124 -15.01 -7.22 -11.05
CA HIS A 124 -15.76 -7.93 -10.02
C HIS A 124 -16.65 -6.94 -9.25
N ASP A 125 -17.96 -7.16 -9.26
CA ASP A 125 -18.97 -6.32 -8.59
C ASP A 125 -18.95 -6.53 -7.07
N TRP A 126 -18.18 -5.71 -6.35
CA TRP A 126 -18.03 -5.75 -4.89
C TRP A 126 -19.28 -5.33 -4.10
N ASN A 127 -20.29 -4.73 -4.76
CA ASN A 127 -21.57 -4.37 -4.13
C ASN A 127 -22.43 -5.58 -3.70
N LYS A 128 -22.06 -6.79 -4.13
CA LYS A 128 -22.78 -8.01 -3.75
C LYS A 128 -22.25 -8.64 -2.45
N ILE A 129 -21.03 -8.29 -2.03
CA ILE A 129 -20.36 -8.92 -0.87
C ILE A 129 -20.75 -8.27 0.46
N ASP A 130 -21.05 -6.96 0.47
CA ASP A 130 -21.49 -6.24 1.69
C ASP A 130 -22.86 -6.72 2.19
N LYS A 131 -23.71 -7.27 1.33
CA LYS A 131 -25.04 -7.78 1.71
C LYS A 131 -25.01 -9.21 2.28
N GLU A 132 -23.98 -10.00 1.96
CA GLU A 132 -23.77 -11.34 2.55
C GLU A 132 -22.96 -11.28 3.86
N ALA A 133 -22.23 -10.19 4.13
CA ALA A 133 -21.41 -10.04 5.34
C ALA A 133 -22.21 -9.63 6.60
N ALA A 134 -23.40 -9.03 6.44
CA ALA A 134 -24.24 -8.60 7.56
C ALA A 134 -25.14 -9.70 8.14
N GLU A 135 -25.27 -10.85 7.46
CA GLU A 135 -26.04 -12.01 7.94
C GLU A 135 -25.18 -13.09 8.61
N ILE A 136 -23.85 -12.91 8.68
CA ILE A 136 -22.94 -13.83 9.36
C ILE A 136 -22.44 -13.15 10.63
N GLU A 137 -23.37 -12.90 11.54
CA GLU A 137 -23.11 -12.52 12.93
C GLU A 137 -22.61 -13.76 13.70
N GLY A 138 -21.41 -14.20 13.34
CA GLY A 138 -20.68 -15.27 14.01
C GLY A 138 -19.20 -14.97 13.84
N GLU A 139 -18.53 -14.62 14.93
CA GLU A 139 -17.10 -14.38 15.02
C GLU A 139 -16.32 -15.55 14.40
N GLU A 140 -15.93 -15.42 13.13
CA GLU A 140 -14.93 -16.28 12.55
C GLU A 140 -13.76 -15.41 12.16
N ASP A 141 -12.65 -15.53 12.91
CA ASP A 141 -11.37 -14.94 12.54
C ASP A 141 -11.14 -15.15 11.03
N PRO A 142 -10.65 -14.14 10.28
CA PRO A 142 -10.34 -14.29 8.86
C PRO A 142 -9.49 -15.54 8.54
N LEU A 143 -8.72 -15.99 9.54
CA LEU A 143 -7.95 -17.23 9.56
C LEU A 143 -8.84 -18.50 9.51
N ASN A 144 -9.91 -18.56 10.29
CA ASN A 144 -10.85 -19.70 10.31
C ASN A 144 -11.60 -19.82 8.99
N LYS A 145 -11.97 -18.69 8.37
CA LYS A 145 -12.58 -18.68 7.03
C LYS A 145 -11.61 -19.19 5.96
N LEU A 146 -10.33 -18.85 6.06
CA LEU A 146 -9.27 -19.39 5.20
C LEU A 146 -9.14 -20.91 5.36
N PHE A 147 -9.11 -21.42 6.60
CA PHE A 147 -9.02 -22.86 6.86
C PHE A 147 -10.25 -23.64 6.38
N ARG A 148 -11.46 -23.07 6.55
CA ARG A 148 -12.70 -23.69 6.06
C ARG A 148 -12.71 -23.80 4.54
N ASN A 149 -12.31 -22.75 3.84
CA ASN A 149 -12.23 -22.76 2.38
C ASN A 149 -11.20 -23.79 1.88
N ILE A 150 -10.03 -23.87 2.51
CA ILE A 150 -9.02 -24.88 2.19
C ILE A 150 -9.56 -26.29 2.46
N TYR A 151 -10.26 -26.51 3.57
CA TYR A 151 -10.83 -27.81 3.92
C TYR A 151 -11.96 -28.23 2.96
N GLU A 152 -12.85 -27.30 2.59
CA GLU A 152 -13.96 -27.54 1.66
C GLU A 152 -13.44 -27.91 0.26
N ASN A 153 -12.44 -27.19 -0.24
CA ASN A 153 -11.86 -27.40 -1.57
C ASN A 153 -10.73 -28.44 -1.61
N ALA A 154 -10.29 -28.97 -0.46
CA ALA A 154 -9.24 -29.98 -0.37
C ALA A 154 -9.73 -31.38 -0.81
N SER A 155 -8.81 -32.16 -1.37
CA SER A 155 -8.99 -33.61 -1.57
C SER A 155 -9.08 -34.33 -0.22
N ASP A 156 -9.73 -35.50 -0.18
CA ASP A 156 -9.88 -36.25 1.08
C ASP A 156 -8.55 -36.62 1.73
N GLU A 157 -7.48 -36.83 0.96
CA GLU A 157 -6.12 -37.02 1.49
C GLU A 157 -5.58 -35.76 2.15
N THR A 158 -5.81 -34.59 1.54
CA THR A 158 -5.38 -33.29 2.07
C THR A 158 -6.13 -32.95 3.36
N ARG A 159 -7.44 -33.21 3.42
CA ARG A 159 -8.25 -33.04 4.65
C ARG A 159 -7.74 -33.92 5.78
N ARG A 160 -7.42 -35.17 5.48
CA ARG A 160 -6.85 -36.11 6.46
C ARG A 160 -5.48 -35.65 6.94
N ALA A 161 -4.66 -35.10 6.05
CA ALA A 161 -3.35 -34.55 6.40
C ALA A 161 -3.50 -33.36 7.36
N MET A 162 -4.44 -32.46 7.07
CA MET A 162 -4.72 -31.28 7.88
C MET A 162 -5.23 -31.67 9.27
N ILE A 163 -6.22 -32.56 9.36
CA ILE A 163 -6.75 -33.00 10.67
C ILE A 163 -5.68 -33.72 11.49
N LYS A 164 -4.91 -34.62 10.85
CA LYS A 164 -3.86 -35.39 11.52
C LYS A 164 -2.74 -34.48 12.02
N SER A 165 -2.22 -33.60 11.18
CA SER A 165 -1.15 -32.67 11.56
C SER A 165 -1.60 -31.68 12.64
N PHE A 166 -2.81 -31.14 12.54
CA PHE A 166 -3.36 -30.23 13.54
C PHE A 166 -3.56 -30.93 14.89
N THR A 167 -4.04 -32.16 14.89
CA THR A 167 -4.27 -32.96 16.11
C THR A 167 -2.95 -33.41 16.74
N GLU A 168 -1.99 -33.90 15.95
CA GLU A 168 -0.69 -34.36 16.45
C GLU A 168 0.22 -33.22 16.92
N SER A 169 0.10 -32.04 16.30
CA SER A 169 0.88 -30.85 16.66
C SER A 169 0.19 -29.95 17.71
N ALA A 170 -0.90 -30.41 18.32
CA ALA A 170 -1.69 -29.64 19.29
C ALA A 170 -2.08 -28.23 18.79
N GLY A 171 -2.40 -28.12 17.50
CA GLY A 171 -2.87 -26.90 16.85
C GLY A 171 -1.77 -25.94 16.38
N THR A 172 -0.49 -26.32 16.42
CA THR A 172 0.63 -25.44 16.06
C THR A 172 1.11 -25.59 14.62
N VAL A 173 0.84 -26.74 13.98
CA VAL A 173 1.31 -27.05 12.63
C VAL A 173 0.15 -27.59 11.79
N LEU A 174 -0.07 -26.97 10.63
CA LEU A 174 -1.06 -27.39 9.64
C LEU A 174 -0.35 -27.79 8.36
N SER A 175 -0.40 -29.09 8.01
CA SER A 175 0.19 -29.62 6.78
C SER A 175 -0.89 -30.16 5.86
N THR A 176 -0.77 -29.84 4.57
CA THR A 176 -1.68 -30.27 3.50
C THR A 176 -1.14 -31.49 2.73
N ASN A 177 0.05 -32.00 3.07
CA ASN A 177 0.72 -33.09 2.36
C ASN A 177 0.56 -34.45 3.08
N TRP A 178 -0.35 -35.31 2.60
CA TRP A 178 -0.61 -36.62 3.21
C TRP A 178 0.57 -37.59 3.13
N SER A 179 1.39 -37.54 2.08
CA SER A 179 2.53 -38.45 1.93
C SER A 179 3.59 -38.23 3.02
N GLU A 180 3.67 -37.01 3.55
CA GLU A 180 4.65 -36.60 4.56
C GLU A 180 4.14 -36.90 5.97
N VAL A 181 2.90 -36.47 6.28
CA VAL A 181 2.30 -36.68 7.61
C VAL A 181 1.72 -38.09 7.80
N GLY A 182 1.48 -38.82 6.72
CA GLY A 182 1.03 -40.21 6.75
C GLY A 182 2.13 -41.16 7.24
N ALA A 183 3.39 -40.87 6.89
CA ALA A 183 4.55 -41.73 7.16
C ALA A 183 5.26 -41.44 8.49
N GLY A 184 5.13 -40.23 9.06
CA GLY A 184 5.79 -39.83 10.31
C GLY A 184 4.91 -38.96 11.20
N LYS A 185 5.25 -38.88 12.49
CA LYS A 185 4.58 -37.97 13.45
C LYS A 185 4.99 -36.53 13.17
N VAL A 186 4.03 -35.61 13.21
CA VAL A 186 4.32 -34.17 13.05
C VAL A 186 4.76 -33.59 14.40
N GLU A 187 5.99 -33.10 14.48
CA GLU A 187 6.52 -32.48 15.70
C GLU A 187 5.91 -31.11 15.94
N ILE A 188 5.60 -30.82 17.21
CA ILE A 188 5.08 -29.53 17.68
C ILE A 188 6.17 -28.47 17.46
N ARG A 189 5.88 -27.48 16.61
CA ARG A 189 6.75 -26.31 16.41
C ARG A 189 5.97 -25.06 16.82
N PRO A 190 6.13 -24.60 18.06
CA PRO A 190 5.46 -23.39 18.50
C PRO A 190 6.01 -22.16 17.74
N PRO A 191 5.17 -21.14 17.48
CA PRO A 191 5.60 -19.88 16.90
C PRO A 191 6.66 -19.19 17.77
N ASP A 192 7.63 -18.51 17.13
CA ASP A 192 8.75 -17.84 17.78
C ASP A 192 8.23 -16.82 18.82
N GLY A 193 8.47 -17.10 20.11
CA GLY A 193 8.00 -16.30 21.25
C GLY A 193 7.12 -17.03 22.30
N MET A 194 6.68 -18.28 22.07
CA MET A 194 6.00 -19.09 23.10
C MET A 194 6.75 -20.41 23.37
N GLU A 195 7.24 -20.59 24.60
CA GLU A 195 7.80 -21.87 25.04
C GLU A 195 6.70 -22.83 25.50
N TYR A 196 6.71 -24.04 24.95
CA TYR A 196 5.87 -25.15 25.42
C TYR A 196 6.40 -25.64 26.78
N LYS A 197 5.67 -25.41 27.86
CA LYS A 197 5.96 -26.06 29.15
C LYS A 197 5.32 -27.44 29.19
N ASN A 198 6.14 -28.46 28.95
CA ASN A 198 5.77 -29.84 29.30
C ASN A 198 5.80 -29.97 30.82
N THR A 199 4.63 -30.01 31.45
CA THR A 199 4.53 -30.40 32.86
C THR A 199 4.31 -31.92 32.87
N MET A 200 5.34 -32.65 33.31
CA MET A 200 5.22 -34.06 33.72
C MET A 200 4.27 -34.18 34.91
#